data_AF-A0A376DFL8-F1
#
_entry.id   AF-A0A376DFL8-F1
#
_cell.length_a   1.000
_cell.length_b   1.000
_cell.length_c   1.000
_cell.angle_alpha   90.00
_cell.angle_beta   90.00
_cell.angle_gamma   90.00
#
_symmetry.space_group_name_H-M   'P 1'
#
loop_
_entity.id
_entity.type
_entity.pdbx_description
1 polymer ?
#
loop_
_entity_poly.entity_id
_entity_poly.type
_entity_poly.pdbx_seq_one_letter_code
_entity_poly.pdbx_strand_id
1 'polypeptide(L)'
;MGMTTPATNPEMKQGLFEARYRALMPDNMTEEQFWLLIEISPMHSERIVLALRDYLLYGHSRKAVCERHGVNNGYLSTCMGRLFHTSHLVAKLAPYYQQEYSNAK
;
A
#
# COMPACT_ATOMS: atom_id res chain seq x y z
N MET A 1 -42.25 -7.48 -15.76
CA MET A 1 -40.90 -7.12 -16.24
C MET A 1 -40.12 -6.52 -15.08
N GLY A 2 -39.43 -7.35 -14.30
CA GLY A 2 -38.57 -6.87 -13.21
C GLY A 2 -37.19 -6.57 -13.76
N MET A 3 -36.80 -5.31 -13.81
CA MET A 3 -35.41 -4.94 -14.07
C MET A 3 -34.60 -5.28 -12.81
N THR A 4 -33.79 -6.34 -12.89
CA THR A 4 -32.78 -6.61 -11.87
C THR A 4 -31.67 -5.58 -12.03
N THR A 5 -31.43 -4.82 -10.96
CA THR A 5 -30.29 -3.91 -10.85
C THR A 5 -28.97 -4.70 -10.97
N PRO A 6 -27.93 -4.17 -11.64
CA PRO A 6 -26.64 -4.83 -11.68
C PRO A 6 -26.01 -4.73 -10.29
N ALA A 7 -25.89 -5.88 -9.63
CA ALA A 7 -25.06 -6.01 -8.45
C ALA A 7 -23.64 -5.51 -8.78
N THR A 8 -23.20 -4.45 -8.13
CA THR A 8 -21.84 -3.95 -8.27
C THR A 8 -20.90 -4.95 -7.59
N ASN A 9 -20.26 -5.80 -8.40
CA ASN A 9 -19.34 -6.85 -7.95
C ASN A 9 -18.16 -6.22 -7.15
N PRO A 10 -17.93 -6.60 -5.87
CA PRO A 10 -16.81 -6.11 -5.06
C PRO A 10 -15.43 -6.39 -5.68
N GLU A 11 -15.29 -7.43 -6.52
CA GLU A 11 -14.04 -7.77 -7.20
C GLU A 11 -13.62 -6.73 -8.24
N MET A 12 -14.58 -6.05 -8.87
CA MET A 12 -14.31 -5.03 -9.89
C MET A 12 -13.76 -3.74 -9.27
N LYS A 13 -14.18 -3.41 -8.04
CA LYS A 13 -13.59 -2.29 -7.26
C LYS A 13 -12.16 -2.61 -6.83
N GLN A 14 -11.87 -3.88 -6.57
CA GLN A 14 -10.55 -4.36 -6.18
C GLN A 14 -9.56 -4.26 -7.35
N GLY A 15 -9.95 -4.62 -8.57
CA GLY A 15 -9.12 -4.47 -9.77
C GLY A 15 -8.76 -3.02 -10.11
N LEU A 16 -9.72 -2.09 -9.97
CA LEU A 16 -9.47 -0.66 -10.19
C LEU A 16 -8.56 -0.05 -9.12
N PHE A 17 -8.70 -0.49 -7.87
CA PHE A 17 -7.83 -0.10 -6.76
C PHE A 17 -6.40 -0.56 -7.03
N GLU A 18 -6.18 -1.84 -7.33
CA GLU A 18 -4.87 -2.39 -7.66
C GLU A 18 -4.22 -1.71 -8.87
N ALA A 19 -4.97 -1.44 -9.93
CA ALA A 19 -4.45 -0.78 -11.12
C ALA A 19 -3.99 0.67 -10.84
N ARG A 20 -4.76 1.42 -10.04
CA ARG A 20 -4.37 2.77 -9.60
C ARG A 20 -3.17 2.74 -8.66
N TYR A 21 -3.04 1.71 -7.81
CA TYR A 21 -1.91 1.59 -6.91
C TYR A 21 -0.63 1.16 -7.59
N ARG A 22 -0.71 0.25 -8.55
CA ARG A 22 0.45 -0.15 -9.37
C ARG A 22 0.98 1.03 -10.19
N ALA A 23 0.13 1.96 -10.60
CA ALA A 23 0.55 3.20 -11.27
C ALA A 23 1.20 4.25 -10.34
N LEU A 24 0.98 4.16 -9.02
CA LEU A 24 1.55 5.07 -8.01
C LEU A 24 2.83 4.51 -7.38
N MET A 25 3.15 3.25 -7.66
CA MET A 25 4.31 2.57 -7.10
C MET A 25 5.43 2.58 -8.14
N PRO A 26 6.67 2.90 -7.75
CA PRO A 26 7.81 2.44 -8.51
C PRO A 26 7.69 0.92 -8.64
N ASP A 27 8.02 0.36 -9.79
CA ASP A 27 7.93 -1.07 -10.08
C ASP A 27 8.77 -1.95 -9.13
N ASN A 28 9.50 -1.35 -8.18
CA ASN A 28 10.38 -2.00 -7.24
C ASN A 28 10.58 -1.19 -5.95
N MET A 29 9.61 -1.20 -5.02
CA MET A 29 9.83 -0.68 -3.67
C MET A 29 10.91 -1.51 -2.98
N THR A 30 11.97 -0.87 -2.48
CA THR A 30 13.01 -1.58 -1.73
C THR A 30 12.54 -1.94 -0.33
N GLU A 31 13.17 -2.95 0.28
CA GLU A 31 12.87 -3.32 1.66
C GLU A 31 13.15 -2.16 2.64
N GLU A 32 14.23 -1.41 2.40
CA GLU A 32 14.55 -0.21 3.18
C GLU A 32 13.46 0.86 3.04
N GLN A 33 13.01 1.16 1.82
CA GLN A 33 11.91 2.11 1.59
C GLN A 33 10.63 1.65 2.30
N PHE A 34 10.31 0.36 2.24
CA PHE A 34 9.16 -0.19 2.95
C PHE A 34 9.26 0.06 4.46
N TRP A 35 10.37 -0.31 5.10
CA TRP A 35 10.55 -0.14 6.54
C TRP A 35 10.53 1.33 6.98
N LEU A 36 11.15 2.23 6.21
CA LEU A 36 11.08 3.67 6.47
C LEU A 36 9.64 4.19 6.41
N LEU A 37 8.85 3.72 5.43
CA LEU A 37 7.45 4.09 5.32
C LEU A 37 6.61 3.51 6.46
N ILE A 38 6.90 2.30 6.93
CA ILE A 38 6.25 1.72 8.12
C ILE A 38 6.54 2.59 9.35
N GLU A 39 7.80 2.93 9.59
CA GLU A 39 8.27 3.69 10.76
C GLU A 39 7.54 5.04 10.92
N ILE A 40 7.36 5.76 9.81
CA ILE A 40 6.67 7.06 9.82
C ILE A 40 5.15 6.96 9.72
N SER A 41 4.61 5.76 9.47
CA SER A 41 3.17 5.55 9.35
C SER A 41 2.54 5.24 10.71
N PRO A 42 1.25 5.57 10.93
CA PRO A 42 0.53 5.17 12.13
C PRO A 42 0.08 3.69 12.05
N MET A 43 1.03 2.78 11.80
CA MET A 43 0.79 1.34 11.73
C MET A 43 1.57 0.61 12.82
N HIS A 44 0.85 0.06 13.79
CA HIS A 44 1.46 -0.59 14.97
C HIS A 44 1.24 -2.11 15.03
N SER A 45 0.47 -2.67 14.10
CA SER A 45 0.17 -4.10 14.09
C SER A 45 1.24 -4.87 13.33
N GLU A 46 2.04 -5.68 14.04
CA GLU A 46 3.08 -6.51 13.42
C GLU A 46 2.49 -7.41 12.32
N ARG A 47 1.32 -8.00 12.56
CA ARG A 47 0.62 -8.86 11.60
C ARG A 47 0.31 -8.16 10.29
N ILE A 48 -0.10 -6.89 10.34
CA ILE A 48 -0.42 -6.14 9.11
C ILE A 48 0.86 -5.68 8.39
N VAL A 49 1.90 -5.33 9.15
CA VAL A 49 3.21 -4.95 8.59
C VAL A 49 3.80 -6.13 7.81
N LEU A 50 3.84 -7.32 8.41
CA LEU A 50 4.32 -8.53 7.73
C LEU A 50 3.44 -8.90 6.54
N ALA A 51 2.12 -8.74 6.65
CA ALA A 51 1.21 -8.96 5.53
C ALA A 51 1.48 -8.02 4.34
N LEU A 52 1.69 -6.73 4.62
CA LEU A 52 2.02 -5.75 3.59
C LEU A 52 3.38 -6.04 2.95
N ARG A 53 4.38 -6.45 3.74
CA ARG A 53 5.70 -6.86 3.22
C ARG A 53 5.59 -8.03 2.25
N ASP A 54 4.88 -9.08 2.65
CA ASP A 54 4.61 -10.28 1.84
C ASP A 54 3.87 -9.96 0.54
N TYR A 55 2.92 -9.04 0.60
CA TYR A 55 2.14 -8.61 -0.56
C TYR A 55 2.96 -7.73 -1.51
N LEU A 56 3.63 -6.70 -0.98
CA LEU A 56 4.25 -5.62 -1.76
C LEU A 56 5.66 -5.96 -2.25
N LEU A 57 6.47 -6.64 -1.43
CA LEU A 57 7.87 -6.93 -1.77
C LEU A 57 8.04 -8.31 -2.43
N TYR A 58 7.26 -9.30 -1.97
CA TYR A 58 7.38 -10.69 -2.43
C TYR A 58 6.29 -11.11 -3.42
N GLY A 59 5.33 -10.24 -3.73
CA GLY A 59 4.29 -10.48 -4.72
C GLY A 59 3.34 -11.64 -4.37
N HIS A 60 3.24 -12.01 -3.09
CA HIS A 60 2.30 -13.05 -2.66
C HIS A 60 0.86 -12.62 -2.88
N SER A 61 -0.03 -13.56 -3.21
CA SER A 61 -1.44 -13.24 -3.43
C SER A 61 -2.11 -12.74 -2.15
N ARG A 62 -3.07 -11.81 -2.29
CA ARG A 62 -3.84 -11.29 -1.14
C ARG A 62 -4.44 -12.41 -0.28
N LYS A 63 -4.94 -13.48 -0.91
CA LYS A 63 -5.50 -14.65 -0.22
C LYS A 63 -4.46 -15.32 0.67
N ALA A 64 -3.29 -15.66 0.11
CA ALA A 64 -2.22 -16.35 0.83
C ALA A 64 -1.70 -15.52 2.01
N VAL A 65 -1.54 -14.21 1.80
CA VAL A 65 -1.09 -13.27 2.83
C VAL A 65 -2.13 -13.12 3.95
N CYS A 66 -3.39 -12.94 3.59
CA CYS A 66 -4.49 -12.82 4.56
C CYS A 66 -4.61 -14.06 5.44
N GLU A 67 -4.52 -15.26 4.85
CA GLU A 67 -4.53 -16.53 5.58
C GLU A 67 -3.30 -16.67 6.49
N ARG A 68 -2.09 -16.43 5.96
CA ARG A 68 -0.81 -16.58 6.69
C ARG A 68 -0.75 -15.68 7.93
N HIS A 69 -1.17 -14.44 7.81
CA HIS A 69 -1.07 -13.45 8.90
C HIS A 69 -2.39 -13.29 9.66
N GLY A 70 -3.43 -14.04 9.29
CA GLY A 70 -4.78 -14.00 9.83
C GLY A 70 -5.45 -12.61 9.76
N VAL A 71 -5.12 -11.82 8.74
CA VAL A 71 -5.72 -10.52 8.47
C VAL A 71 -6.82 -10.68 7.43
N ASN A 72 -7.86 -9.84 7.48
CA ASN A 72 -8.89 -9.87 6.44
C ASN A 72 -8.54 -8.93 5.28
N ASN A 73 -9.13 -9.17 4.10
CA ASN A 73 -8.89 -8.38 2.89
C ASN A 73 -9.21 -6.89 3.06
N GLY A 74 -10.23 -6.55 3.85
CA GLY A 74 -10.60 -5.16 4.14
C GLY A 74 -9.50 -4.45 4.92
N TYR A 75 -9.00 -5.08 5.98
CA TYR A 75 -7.94 -4.55 6.82
C TYR A 75 -6.63 -4.38 6.03
N LEU A 76 -6.27 -5.38 5.21
CA LEU A 76 -5.14 -5.29 4.28
C LEU A 76 -5.29 -4.09 3.33
N SER A 77 -6.46 -3.94 2.71
CA SER A 77 -6.73 -2.83 1.77
C SER A 77 -6.67 -1.47 2.46
N THR A 78 -7.24 -1.34 3.66
CA THR A 78 -7.21 -0.10 4.43
C THR A 78 -5.79 0.29 4.83
N CYS A 79 -5.01 -0.65 5.37
CA CYS A 79 -3.63 -0.37 5.77
C CYS A 79 -2.73 -0.09 4.57
N MET A 80 -2.90 -0.82 3.48
CA MET A 80 -2.21 -0.53 2.23
C MET A 80 -2.52 0.88 1.72
N GLY A 81 -3.80 1.29 1.74
CA GLY A 81 -4.19 2.65 1.36
C GLY A 81 -3.56 3.73 2.23
N ARG A 82 -3.41 3.48 3.54
CA ARG A 82 -2.71 4.38 4.48
C ARG A 82 -1.21 4.47 4.17
N LEU A 83 -0.55 3.33 4.00
CA LEU A 83 0.88 3.26 3.68
C LEU A 83 1.19 4.03 2.39
N PHE A 84 0.35 3.88 1.38
CA PHE A 84 0.53 4.58 0.12
C PHE A 84 0.20 6.07 0.20
N HIS A 85 -0.78 6.46 1.02
CA HIS A 85 -0.99 7.87 1.33
C HIS A 85 0.26 8.48 1.97
N THR A 86 0.87 7.79 2.95
CA THR A 86 2.15 8.18 3.55
C THR A 86 3.25 8.31 2.50
N SER A 87 3.40 7.32 1.61
CA SER A 87 4.39 7.37 0.51
C SER A 87 4.19 8.59 -0.40
N HIS A 88 2.95 8.92 -0.73
CA HIS A 88 2.62 10.11 -1.52
C HIS A 88 2.99 11.42 -0.80
N LEU A 89 2.75 11.48 0.52
CA LEU A 89 3.16 12.63 1.32
C LEU A 89 4.68 12.75 1.39
N VAL A 90 5.40 11.64 1.58
CA VAL A 90 6.88 11.62 1.55
C VAL A 90 7.41 12.11 0.20
N ALA A 91 6.85 11.65 -0.92
CA ALA A 91 7.26 12.11 -2.24
C ALA A 91 7.07 13.63 -2.42
N LYS A 92 6.00 14.19 -1.85
CA LYS A 92 5.76 15.65 -1.83
C LYS A 92 6.69 16.40 -0.87
N LEU A 93 7.14 15.75 0.19
CA LEU A 93 8.09 16.32 1.15
C LEU A 93 9.53 16.30 0.63
N ALA A 94 9.89 15.31 -0.20
CA ALA A 94 11.26 15.09 -0.66
C ALA A 94 11.96 16.35 -1.23
N PRO A 95 11.32 17.22 -2.06
CA PRO A 95 11.97 18.42 -2.58
C PRO A 95 12.44 19.41 -1.51
N TYR A 96 11.76 19.51 -0.38
CA TYR A 96 12.14 20.42 0.71
C TYR A 96 13.44 19.99 1.39
N TYR A 97 13.71 18.68 1.43
CA TYR A 97 14.93 18.12 2.01
C TYR A 97 16.06 17.98 0.98
N GLN A 98 15.79 18.15 -0.31
CA GLN A 98 16.83 18.13 -1.35
C GLN A 98 17.65 19.43 -1.42
N GLN A 99 17.07 20.56 -0.98
CA GLN A 99 17.74 21.87 -1.02
C GLN A 99 18.77 22.07 0.10
N GLU A 100 18.59 21.43 1.27
CA GLU A 100 19.47 21.65 2.43
C GLU A 100 20.84 20.96 2.31
N TYR A 101 20.96 19.88 1.54
CA TYR A 101 22.24 19.15 1.37
C TYR A 101 23.15 19.69 0.25
N SER A 102 22.67 20.61 -0.61
CA SER A 102 23.51 21.24 -1.65
C SER A 102 24.32 22.45 -1.16
N ASN A 103 23.99 23.03 0.00
CA ASN A 103 24.68 24.21 0.54
C ASN A 103 25.76 23.87 1.59
N ALA A 104 26.07 22.59 1.78
CA ALA A 104 27.09 22.10 2.72
C ALA A 104 28.39 21.64 2.01
N LYS A 105 28.70 22.20 0.83
CA LYS A 105 29.94 21.92 0.08
C LYS A 105 30.65 23.22 -0.27
#